data_AF-A0A0M3J9I7-F1
#
_entry.id   AF-A0A0M3J9I7-F1
#
_cell.length_a   1.000
_cell.length_b   1.000
_cell.length_c   1.000
_cell.angle_alpha   90.00
_cell.angle_beta   90.00
_cell.angle_gamma   90.00
#
_symmetry.space_group_name_H-M   'P 1'
#
loop_
_entity.id
_entity.type
_entity.pdbx_description
1 polymer ?
#
loop_
_entity_poly.entity_id
_entity_poly.type
_entity_poly.pdbx_seq_one_letter_code
_entity_poly.pdbx_strand_id
1 'polypeptide(L)'
;LVQISLQAIQKMVQHRVVEPASAPIIVNELWHLMECECEELRILQTLTPLVSTELLVNGVWLAKCLVMCFRLNFAKDPIVINTASATVRQMVSCVFERVIQEDGMKSGELPIVRQTVKVNARAAPPSLRPCAADGYMLFRDLCLLINADQPCWLIGIQEMTRTLGLELLESVLASYPSIFFKV
;
A
#
# COMPACT_ATOMS: atom_id res chain seq x y z
N LEU A 1 27.19 -3.02 -6.37
CA LEU A 1 26.30 -3.23 -7.53
C LEU A 1 24.83 -3.03 -7.14
N VAL A 2 24.29 -3.77 -6.17
CA VAL A 2 22.90 -3.63 -5.67
C VAL A 2 22.52 -2.17 -5.36
N GLN A 3 23.37 -1.45 -4.62
CA GLN A 3 23.18 -0.03 -4.31
C GLN A 3 22.98 0.87 -5.54
N ILE A 4 23.79 0.66 -6.59
CA ILE A 4 23.74 1.46 -7.82
C ILE A 4 22.47 1.12 -8.61
N SER A 5 22.11 -0.17 -8.68
CA SER A 5 20.88 -0.63 -9.34
C SER A 5 19.63 -0.08 -8.65
N LEU A 6 19.56 -0.12 -7.31
CA LEU A 6 18.46 0.46 -6.54
C LEU A 6 18.33 1.97 -6.79
N GLN A 7 19.46 2.68 -6.81
CA GLN A 7 19.45 4.11 -7.07
C GLN A 7 18.99 4.44 -8.50
N ALA A 8 19.33 3.60 -9.48
CA ALA A 8 18.82 3.72 -10.85
C ALA A 8 17.30 3.47 -10.90
N ILE A 9 16.80 2.41 -10.26
CA ILE A 9 15.37 2.11 -10.19
C ILE A 9 14.61 3.28 -9.53
N GLN A 10 15.11 3.79 -8.40
CA GLN A 10 14.49 4.91 -7.70
C GLN A 10 14.37 6.14 -8.61
N LYS A 11 15.43 6.47 -9.37
CA LYS A 11 15.39 7.57 -10.34
C LYS A 11 14.40 7.31 -11.48
N MET A 12 14.33 6.09 -12.01
CA MET A 12 13.35 5.74 -13.07
C MET A 12 11.92 5.90 -12.58
N VAL A 13 11.62 5.47 -11.35
CA VAL A 13 10.31 5.65 -10.72
C VAL A 13 9.99 7.12 -10.53
N GLN A 14 10.94 7.90 -9.97
CA GLN A 14 10.76 9.36 -9.76
C GLN A 14 10.55 10.14 -11.06
N HIS A 15 11.22 9.76 -12.14
CA HIS A 15 11.06 10.37 -13.46
C HIS A 15 9.88 9.80 -14.27
N ARG A 16 9.06 8.92 -13.68
CA ARG A 16 7.89 8.29 -14.32
C ARG A 16 8.21 7.55 -15.63
N VAL A 17 9.41 6.96 -15.72
CA VAL A 17 9.88 6.22 -16.90
C VAL A 17 9.47 4.74 -16.84
N VAL A 18 8.87 4.31 -15.72
CA VAL A 18 8.48 2.91 -15.50
C VAL A 18 7.09 2.65 -16.04
N GLU A 19 6.98 1.69 -16.95
CA GLU A 19 5.69 1.18 -17.43
C GLU A 19 4.98 0.34 -16.35
N PRO A 20 3.64 0.41 -16.21
CA PRO A 20 2.89 -0.38 -15.22
C PRO A 20 3.16 -1.90 -15.29
N ALA A 21 3.44 -2.44 -16.49
CA ALA A 21 3.80 -3.84 -16.67
C ALA A 21 5.11 -4.24 -15.96
N SER A 22 6.02 -3.29 -15.73
CA SER A 22 7.31 -3.51 -15.07
C SER A 22 7.25 -3.35 -13.54
N ALA A 23 6.22 -2.68 -13.00
CA ALA A 23 6.07 -2.47 -11.57
C ALA A 23 6.07 -3.78 -10.76
N PRO A 24 5.39 -4.87 -11.18
CA PRO A 24 5.50 -6.19 -10.56
C PRO A 24 6.93 -6.70 -10.34
N ILE A 25 7.78 -6.52 -11.36
CA ILE A 25 9.17 -6.99 -11.35
C ILE A 25 9.96 -6.21 -10.31
N ILE A 26 9.80 -4.88 -10.30
CA ILE A 26 10.45 -4.00 -9.32
C ILE A 26 10.03 -4.37 -7.90
N VAL A 27 8.73 -4.54 -7.65
CA VAL A 27 8.21 -4.89 -6.32
C VAL A 27 8.73 -6.25 -5.86
N ASN A 28 8.85 -7.23 -6.76
CA ASN A 28 9.44 -8.53 -6.44
C ASN A 28 10.93 -8.42 -6.09
N GLU A 29 11.69 -7.64 -6.84
CA GLU A 29 13.12 -7.46 -6.55
C GLU A 29 13.33 -6.76 -5.20
N LEU A 30 12.55 -5.70 -4.91
CA LEU A 30 12.57 -5.03 -3.61
C LEU A 30 12.22 -6.00 -2.47
N TRP A 31 11.26 -6.90 -2.71
CA TRP A 31 10.91 -7.93 -1.74
C TRP A 31 12.06 -8.89 -1.48
N HIS A 32 12.74 -9.38 -2.52
CA HIS A 32 13.91 -10.24 -2.36
C HIS A 32 15.03 -9.55 -1.58
N LEU A 33 15.27 -8.27 -1.84
CA LEU A 33 16.26 -7.49 -1.10
C LEU A 33 15.89 -7.32 0.38
N MET A 34 14.61 -7.11 0.70
CA MET A 34 14.11 -7.06 2.06
C MET A 34 14.31 -8.40 2.79
N GLU A 35 13.98 -9.54 2.16
CA GLU A 35 14.20 -10.88 2.76
C GLU A 35 15.69 -11.17 3.03
N CYS A 36 16.57 -10.59 2.22
CA CYS A 36 18.02 -10.67 2.40
C CYS A 36 18.57 -9.65 3.43
N GLU A 37 17.71 -8.88 4.12
CA GLU A 37 18.08 -7.78 5.03
C GLU A 37 19.09 -6.80 4.38
N CYS A 38 18.91 -6.51 3.08
CA CYS A 38 19.87 -5.75 2.28
C CYS A 38 19.32 -4.38 1.88
N GLU A 39 20.06 -3.30 2.18
CA GLU A 39 19.73 -1.92 1.78
C GLU A 39 18.30 -1.47 2.18
N GLU A 40 17.82 -1.91 3.36
CA GLU A 40 16.45 -1.68 3.86
C GLU A 40 16.00 -0.21 3.78
N LEU A 41 16.88 0.73 4.12
CA LEU A 41 16.59 2.15 4.02
C LEU A 41 16.31 2.60 2.58
N ARG A 42 17.08 2.08 1.61
CA ARG A 42 16.87 2.40 0.18
C ARG A 42 15.60 1.75 -0.35
N ILE A 43 15.23 0.57 0.16
CA ILE A 43 13.95 -0.06 -0.16
C ILE A 43 12.81 0.89 0.24
N LEU A 44 12.79 1.38 1.49
CA LEU A 44 11.78 2.34 1.96
C LEU A 44 11.73 3.60 1.09
N GLN A 45 12.89 4.18 0.77
CA GLN A 45 13.01 5.37 -0.08
C GLN A 45 12.55 5.13 -1.54
N THR A 46 12.51 3.88 -1.99
CA THR A 46 12.03 3.49 -3.33
C THR A 46 10.53 3.17 -3.31
N LEU A 47 10.03 2.56 -2.23
CA LEU A 47 8.61 2.24 -2.06
C LEU A 47 7.74 3.49 -2.01
N THR A 48 8.18 4.54 -1.31
CA THR A 48 7.44 5.80 -1.23
C THR A 48 7.07 6.37 -2.62
N PRO A 49 8.02 6.69 -3.53
CA PRO A 49 7.66 7.22 -4.84
C PRO A 49 6.97 6.18 -5.72
N LEU A 50 7.21 4.88 -5.54
CA LEU A 50 6.52 3.83 -6.29
C LEU A 50 5.01 3.80 -5.99
N VAL A 51 4.66 4.02 -4.73
CA VAL A 51 3.26 4.10 -4.27
C VAL A 51 2.68 5.51 -4.43
N SER A 52 3.46 6.57 -4.35
CA SER A 52 2.92 7.93 -4.58
C SER A 52 2.74 8.26 -6.07
N THR A 53 3.40 7.53 -6.98
CA THR A 53 3.18 7.69 -8.43
C THR A 53 1.82 7.13 -8.81
N GLU A 54 0.94 7.98 -9.35
CA GLU A 54 -0.45 7.64 -9.68
C GLU A 54 -0.59 6.32 -10.44
N LEU A 55 -1.35 5.39 -9.85
CA LEU A 55 -1.81 4.12 -10.41
C LEU A 55 -0.71 3.15 -10.91
N LEU A 56 0.56 3.40 -10.62
CA LEU A 56 1.67 2.51 -11.02
C LEU A 56 1.59 1.13 -10.32
N VAL A 57 1.16 1.13 -9.06
CA VAL A 57 0.91 -0.08 -8.26
C VAL A 57 -0.50 -0.05 -7.69
N ASN A 58 -1.22 -1.15 -7.83
CA ASN A 58 -2.58 -1.37 -7.33
C ASN A 58 -2.75 -2.83 -6.87
N GLY A 59 -3.82 -3.12 -6.14
CA GLY A 59 -4.17 -4.47 -5.72
C GLY A 59 -3.03 -5.17 -4.96
N VAL A 60 -2.70 -6.38 -5.38
CA VAL A 60 -1.69 -7.24 -4.72
C VAL A 60 -0.31 -6.57 -4.68
N TRP A 61 0.06 -5.76 -5.68
CA TRP A 61 1.36 -5.10 -5.71
C TRP A 61 1.45 -3.96 -4.70
N LEU A 62 0.37 -3.19 -4.55
CA LEU A 62 0.25 -2.18 -3.50
C LEU A 62 0.28 -2.83 -2.11
N ALA A 63 -0.45 -3.93 -1.92
CA ALA A 63 -0.43 -4.70 -0.67
C ALA A 63 0.98 -5.15 -0.32
N LYS A 64 1.71 -5.71 -1.29
CA LYS A 64 3.10 -6.16 -1.11
C LYS A 64 4.03 -5.02 -0.72
N CYS A 65 3.86 -3.83 -1.30
CA CYS A 65 4.60 -2.63 -0.89
C CYS A 65 4.32 -2.22 0.57
N LEU A 66 3.04 -2.21 0.97
CA LEU A 66 2.66 -1.90 2.36
C LEU A 66 3.24 -2.93 3.33
N VAL A 67 3.16 -4.23 3.01
CA VAL A 67 3.71 -5.30 3.83
C VAL A 67 5.22 -5.13 4.05
N MET A 68 5.97 -4.75 3.02
CA MET A 68 7.40 -4.46 3.17
C MET A 68 7.65 -3.34 4.20
N CYS A 69 6.90 -2.23 4.11
CA CYS A 69 7.02 -1.13 5.07
C CYS A 69 6.62 -1.53 6.49
N PHE A 70 5.58 -2.35 6.66
CA PHE A 70 5.19 -2.87 7.97
C PHE A 70 6.27 -3.78 8.56
N ARG A 71 6.84 -4.70 7.77
CA ARG A 71 7.92 -5.58 8.24
C ARG A 71 9.18 -4.80 8.63
N LEU A 72 9.56 -3.81 7.82
CA LEU A 72 10.73 -2.95 8.10
C LEU A 72 10.54 -2.06 9.34
N ASN A 73 9.31 -1.89 9.83
CA ASN A 73 9.04 -1.23 11.12
C ASN A 73 9.54 -2.05 12.33
N PHE A 74 9.90 -3.31 12.11
CA PHE A 74 10.49 -4.21 13.10
C PHE A 74 11.93 -4.62 12.72
N ALA A 75 12.59 -3.86 11.84
CA ALA A 75 13.99 -4.07 11.48
C ALA A 75 14.92 -3.88 12.70
N LYS A 76 16.20 -4.23 12.54
CA LYS A 76 17.21 -4.12 13.61
C LYS A 76 17.77 -2.69 13.74
N ASP A 77 17.81 -1.94 12.64
CA ASP A 77 18.37 -0.59 12.60
C ASP A 77 17.31 0.46 12.98
N PRO A 78 17.51 1.25 14.05
CA PRO A 78 16.59 2.32 14.45
C PRO A 78 16.30 3.36 13.36
N ILE A 79 17.25 3.62 12.45
CA ILE A 79 17.06 4.56 11.34
C ILE A 79 16.04 3.97 10.36
N VAL A 80 16.14 2.67 10.06
CA VAL A 80 15.20 1.94 9.21
C VAL A 80 13.82 1.90 9.87
N ILE A 81 13.74 1.56 11.16
CA ILE A 81 12.47 1.53 11.92
C ILE A 81 11.76 2.89 11.88
N ASN A 82 12.47 3.97 12.20
CA ASN A 82 11.89 5.32 12.23
C ASN A 82 11.44 5.76 10.82
N THR A 83 12.23 5.43 9.80
CA THR A 83 11.87 5.72 8.41
C THR A 83 10.64 4.91 7.99
N ALA A 84 10.60 3.61 8.30
CA ALA A 84 9.49 2.73 7.98
C ALA A 84 8.19 3.20 8.66
N SER A 85 8.26 3.58 9.92
CA SER A 85 7.12 4.14 10.67
C SER A 85 6.52 5.37 10.00
N ALA A 86 7.36 6.28 9.49
CA ALA A 86 6.91 7.44 8.72
C ALA A 86 6.34 7.02 7.34
N THR A 87 7.03 6.12 6.64
CA THR A 87 6.63 5.63 5.32
C THR A 87 5.29 4.88 5.35
N VAL A 88 5.03 4.06 6.38
CA VAL A 88 3.74 3.36 6.55
C VAL A 88 2.59 4.36 6.60
N ARG A 89 2.71 5.41 7.44
CA ARG A 89 1.66 6.44 7.56
C ARG A 89 1.45 7.16 6.24
N GLN A 90 2.54 7.56 5.57
CA GLN A 90 2.48 8.21 4.28
C GLN A 90 1.82 7.34 3.21
N MET A 91 2.15 6.05 3.16
CA MET A 91 1.58 5.13 2.18
C MET A 91 0.10 4.86 2.46
N VAL A 92 -0.29 4.70 3.72
CA VAL A 92 -1.70 4.59 4.11
C VAL A 92 -2.47 5.83 3.68
N SER A 93 -1.99 7.03 4.00
CA SER A 93 -2.57 8.30 3.53
C SER A 93 -2.70 8.35 2.01
N CYS A 94 -1.65 7.97 1.29
CA CYS A 94 -1.65 7.95 -0.17
C CYS A 94 -2.73 7.02 -0.76
N VAL A 95 -2.99 5.86 -0.13
CA VAL A 95 -4.07 4.97 -0.56
C VAL A 95 -5.43 5.66 -0.48
N PHE A 96 -5.73 6.36 0.62
CA PHE A 96 -7.02 7.04 0.78
C PHE A 96 -7.12 8.34 -0.05
N GLU A 97 -6.02 9.04 -0.30
CA GLU A 97 -5.98 10.16 -1.25
C GLU A 97 -6.33 9.71 -2.67
N ARG A 98 -5.81 8.54 -3.10
CA ARG A 98 -6.17 7.94 -4.40
C ARG A 98 -7.66 7.63 -4.51
N VAL A 99 -8.33 7.23 -3.41
CA VAL A 99 -9.79 7.02 -3.39
C VAL A 99 -10.53 8.33 -3.64
N ILE A 100 -10.14 9.41 -2.97
CA ILE A 100 -10.78 10.73 -3.16
C ILE A 100 -10.58 11.23 -4.59
N GLN A 101 -9.39 11.05 -5.15
CA GLN A 101 -9.11 11.42 -6.54
C GLN A 101 -9.96 10.62 -7.52
N GLU A 102 -10.05 9.30 -7.31
CA GLU A 102 -10.93 8.42 -8.09
C GLU A 102 -12.40 8.86 -7.95
N ASP A 103 -12.84 9.23 -6.74
CA ASP A 103 -14.19 9.75 -6.47
C ASP A 103 -14.51 11.08 -7.15
N GLY A 104 -13.52 11.96 -7.30
CA GLY A 104 -13.65 13.22 -8.03
C GLY A 104 -13.70 13.08 -9.56
N MET A 105 -13.26 11.94 -10.12
CA MET A 105 -13.37 11.68 -11.56
C MET A 105 -14.84 11.41 -11.93
N LYS A 106 -15.37 12.19 -12.88
CA LYS A 106 -16.77 12.10 -13.35
C LYS A 106 -17.11 10.65 -13.71
N SER A 107 -18.26 10.16 -13.26
CA SER A 107 -18.77 8.78 -13.36
C SER A 107 -18.95 8.19 -14.78
N GLY A 108 -18.29 8.72 -15.81
CA GLY A 108 -18.46 8.36 -17.22
C GLY A 108 -17.32 7.60 -17.89
N GLU A 109 -16.16 7.39 -17.25
CA GLU A 109 -14.97 6.84 -17.94
C GLU A 109 -14.50 5.45 -17.48
N LEU A 110 -15.12 4.85 -16.46
CA LEU A 110 -14.75 3.51 -16.00
C LEU A 110 -15.94 2.55 -16.09
N PRO A 111 -15.82 1.43 -16.82
CA PRO A 111 -16.89 0.46 -16.89
C PRO A 111 -17.11 -0.12 -15.50
N ILE A 112 -18.29 0.11 -14.92
CA ILE A 112 -18.76 -0.63 -13.76
C ILE A 112 -18.93 -2.07 -14.22
N VAL A 113 -17.90 -2.90 -14.04
CA VAL A 113 -18.01 -4.34 -14.25
C VAL A 113 -18.90 -4.86 -13.14
N ARG A 114 -20.21 -4.85 -13.36
CA ARG A 114 -21.20 -5.54 -12.53
C ARG A 114 -21.02 -7.04 -12.71
N GLN A 115 -19.94 -7.58 -12.14
CA GLN A 115 -19.76 -9.01 -12.08
C GLN A 115 -20.62 -9.51 -10.91
N THR A 116 -21.65 -10.30 -11.24
CA THR A 116 -22.46 -11.09 -10.30
C THR A 116 -21.59 -12.21 -9.70
N VAL A 117 -20.52 -11.84 -9.01
CA VAL A 117 -19.67 -12.78 -8.29
C VAL A 117 -20.22 -12.89 -6.88
N LYS A 118 -20.42 -14.13 -6.43
CA LYS A 118 -20.73 -14.44 -5.03
C LYS A 118 -19.84 -13.59 -4.13
N VAL A 119 -20.43 -12.88 -3.17
CA VAL A 119 -19.70 -12.08 -2.18
C VAL A 119 -18.72 -13.02 -1.49
N ASN A 120 -17.45 -12.96 -1.87
CA ASN A 120 -16.38 -13.60 -1.15
C ASN A 120 -16.05 -12.68 0.03
N ALA A 121 -16.25 -13.15 1.26
CA ALA A 121 -15.95 -12.37 2.47
C ALA A 121 -14.48 -11.94 2.58
N ARG A 122 -13.60 -12.49 1.74
CA ARG A 122 -12.16 -12.18 1.65
C ARG A 122 -11.78 -11.27 0.47
N ALA A 123 -12.74 -10.78 -0.32
CA ALA A 123 -12.48 -9.91 -1.46
C ALA A 123 -13.21 -8.57 -1.31
N ALA A 124 -12.72 -7.54 -1.99
CA ALA A 124 -13.40 -6.26 -2.07
C ALA A 124 -14.76 -6.43 -2.77
N PRO A 125 -15.81 -5.69 -2.33
CA PRO A 125 -17.08 -5.69 -3.02
C PRO A 125 -16.91 -5.34 -4.51
N PRO A 126 -17.48 -6.11 -5.45
CA PRO A 126 -17.28 -5.91 -6.89
C PRO A 126 -17.87 -4.60 -7.41
N SER A 127 -18.67 -3.90 -6.61
CA SER A 127 -19.20 -2.57 -6.91
C SER A 127 -18.19 -1.43 -6.67
N LEU A 128 -17.08 -1.70 -6.00
CA LEU A 128 -16.05 -0.70 -5.74
C LEU A 128 -15.16 -0.52 -6.97
N ARG A 129 -14.74 0.72 -7.19
CA ARG A 129 -13.69 1.05 -8.16
C ARG A 129 -12.31 0.63 -7.63
N PRO A 130 -11.28 0.52 -8.49
CA PRO A 130 -9.96 0.01 -8.09
C PRO A 130 -9.34 0.68 -6.86
N CYS A 131 -9.27 2.01 -6.78
CA CYS A 131 -8.69 2.67 -5.60
C CYS A 131 -9.56 2.45 -4.36
N ALA A 132 -10.88 2.57 -4.51
CA ALA A 132 -11.83 2.30 -3.42
C ALA A 132 -11.73 0.84 -2.91
N ALA A 133 -11.47 -0.12 -3.79
CA ALA A 133 -11.24 -1.51 -3.45
C ALA A 133 -9.95 -1.68 -2.64
N ASP A 134 -8.84 -1.05 -3.05
CA ASP A 134 -7.58 -1.08 -2.31
C ASP A 134 -7.73 -0.45 -0.91
N GLY A 135 -8.39 0.71 -0.82
CA GLY A 135 -8.68 1.38 0.46
C GLY A 135 -9.56 0.53 1.39
N TYR A 136 -10.58 -0.14 0.84
CA TYR A 136 -11.43 -1.07 1.59
C TYR A 136 -10.63 -2.25 2.15
N MET A 137 -9.80 -2.89 1.32
CA MET A 137 -9.00 -4.05 1.74
C MET A 137 -7.97 -3.66 2.80
N LEU A 138 -7.32 -2.51 2.64
CA LEU A 138 -6.39 -1.97 3.64
C LEU A 138 -7.08 -1.72 4.98
N PHE A 139 -8.19 -0.96 4.98
CA PHE A 139 -8.91 -0.63 6.21
C PHE A 139 -9.39 -1.89 6.94
N ARG A 140 -9.94 -2.85 6.19
CA ARG A 140 -10.38 -4.15 6.72
C ARG A 140 -9.24 -4.91 7.37
N ASP A 141 -8.09 -5.02 6.70
CA ASP A 141 -6.95 -5.76 7.25
C ASP A 141 -6.31 -5.05 8.45
N LEU A 142 -6.29 -3.71 8.50
CA LEU A 142 -5.89 -2.99 9.71
C LEU A 142 -6.78 -3.35 10.91
N CYS A 143 -8.10 -3.41 10.71
CA CYS A 143 -9.03 -3.86 11.75
C CYS A 143 -8.76 -5.30 12.19
N LEU A 144 -8.50 -6.23 11.25
CA LEU A 144 -8.18 -7.62 11.59
C LEU A 144 -6.88 -7.70 12.40
N LEU A 145 -5.83 -7.02 11.96
CA LEU A 145 -4.53 -7.05 12.62
C LEU A 145 -4.57 -6.49 14.05
N ILE A 146 -5.37 -5.44 14.30
CA ILE A 146 -5.60 -4.89 15.66
C ILE A 146 -6.27 -5.92 16.58
N ASN A 147 -7.14 -6.77 16.02
CA ASN A 147 -7.79 -7.86 16.73
C ASN A 147 -6.95 -9.16 16.77
N ALA A 148 -5.71 -9.12 16.27
CA ALA A 148 -4.83 -10.28 16.11
C ALA A 148 -5.39 -11.39 15.20
N ASP A 149 -6.28 -11.01 14.27
CA ASP A 149 -6.80 -11.91 13.22
C ASP A 149 -5.92 -11.90 11.97
N GLN A 150 -6.01 -12.97 11.18
CA GLN A 150 -5.24 -13.11 9.93
C GLN A 150 -5.76 -12.13 8.86
N PRO A 151 -4.89 -11.27 8.28
CA PRO A 151 -5.24 -10.40 7.16
C PRO A 151 -5.50 -11.22 5.88
N CYS A 152 -6.27 -10.67 4.95
CA CYS A 152 -6.58 -11.33 3.68
C CYS A 152 -5.85 -10.75 2.47
N TRP A 153 -5.36 -9.52 2.57
CA TRP A 153 -4.75 -8.74 1.50
C TRP A 153 -3.30 -8.39 1.80
N LEU A 154 -3.00 -8.00 3.04
CA LEU A 154 -1.64 -7.77 3.56
C LEU A 154 -0.91 -9.10 3.83
N ILE A 155 -0.82 -9.95 2.82
CA ILE A 155 -0.22 -11.28 2.90
C ILE A 155 1.27 -11.15 3.18
N GLY A 156 1.75 -11.88 4.20
CA GLY A 156 3.16 -11.89 4.60
C GLY A 156 3.50 -10.84 5.65
N ILE A 157 2.54 -10.04 6.14
CA ILE A 157 2.76 -9.28 7.36
C ILE A 157 2.95 -10.25 8.53
N GLN A 158 3.95 -9.97 9.36
CA GLN A 158 4.29 -10.82 10.50
C GLN A 158 3.70 -10.24 11.77
N GLU A 159 3.94 -8.95 12.01
CA GLU A 159 3.54 -8.25 13.21
C GLU A 159 3.08 -6.83 12.88
N MET A 160 2.16 -6.32 13.70
CA MET A 160 1.80 -4.91 13.77
C MET A 160 1.44 -4.60 15.22
N THR A 161 2.00 -3.53 15.78
CA THR A 161 1.64 -3.14 17.15
C THR A 161 0.21 -2.61 17.15
N ARG A 162 -0.55 -2.96 18.20
CA ARG A 162 -1.92 -2.48 18.37
C ARG A 162 -1.99 -0.95 18.36
N THR A 163 -1.02 -0.29 18.98
CA THR A 163 -0.91 1.17 19.01
C THR A 163 -0.79 1.75 17.60
N LEU A 164 0.13 1.23 16.77
CA LEU A 164 0.27 1.70 15.39
C LEU A 164 -1.01 1.48 14.59
N GLY A 165 -1.65 0.31 14.72
CA GLY A 165 -2.92 0.04 14.04
C GLY A 165 -4.01 1.05 14.40
N LEU A 166 -4.20 1.31 15.69
CA LEU A 166 -5.19 2.28 16.16
C LEU A 166 -4.88 3.70 15.70
N GLU A 167 -3.62 4.13 15.74
CA GLU A 167 -3.18 5.44 15.22
C GLU A 167 -3.49 5.57 13.72
N LEU A 168 -3.24 4.51 12.93
CA LEU A 168 -3.54 4.52 11.50
C LEU A 168 -5.05 4.59 11.25
N LEU A 169 -5.87 3.82 11.97
CA LEU A 169 -7.32 3.88 11.84
C LEU A 169 -7.87 5.26 12.23
N GLU A 170 -7.41 5.81 13.35
CA GLU A 170 -7.79 7.15 13.80
C GLU A 170 -7.41 8.20 12.76
N SER A 171 -6.17 8.18 12.25
CA SER A 171 -5.72 9.10 11.21
C SER A 171 -6.56 9.00 9.95
N VAL A 172 -6.90 7.78 9.51
CA VAL A 172 -7.71 7.58 8.30
C VAL A 172 -9.13 8.13 8.48
N LEU A 173 -9.77 7.82 9.61
CA LEU A 173 -11.14 8.28 9.90
C LEU A 173 -11.21 9.80 10.08
N ALA A 174 -10.19 10.39 10.72
CA ALA A 174 -10.12 11.83 10.95
C ALA A 174 -9.81 12.62 9.67
N SER A 175 -8.88 12.13 8.84
CA SER A 175 -8.42 12.84 7.64
C SER A 175 -9.29 12.61 6.42
N TYR A 176 -9.98 11.47 6.32
CA TYR A 176 -10.77 11.11 5.14
C TYR A 176 -12.23 10.72 5.44
N PRO A 177 -12.97 11.50 6.26
CA PRO A 177 -14.34 11.14 6.67
C PRO A 177 -15.31 11.03 5.48
N SER A 178 -15.11 11.80 4.42
CA SER A 178 -15.96 11.79 3.21
C SER A 178 -15.97 10.45 2.47
N ILE A 179 -14.94 9.61 2.64
CA ILE A 179 -14.89 8.26 2.05
C ILE A 179 -15.89 7.32 2.76
N PHE A 180 -16.07 7.51 4.07
CA PHE A 180 -16.89 6.61 4.91
C PHE A 180 -18.32 7.11 5.07
N PHE A 181 -18.51 8.43 5.12
CA PHE A 181 -19.81 9.06 5.25
C PHE A 181 -20.21 9.65 3.90
N LYS A 182 -20.96 8.87 3.10
CA LYS A 182 -21.71 9.45 1.98
C LYS A 182 -22.82 10.33 2.56
N VAL A 183 -22.70 11.64 2.37
CA VAL A 183 -23.81 12.61 2.55
C VAL A 183 -24.76 12.51 1.36
#